data_AF-A0A512E4X6-F1
#
_entry.id   AF-A0A512E4X6-F1
#
_cell.length_a   1.000
_cell.length_b   1.000
_cell.length_c   1.000
_cell.angle_alpha   90.00
_cell.angle_beta   90.00
_cell.angle_gamma   90.00
#
_symmetry.space_group_name_H-M   'P 1'
#
loop_
_entity.id
_entity.type
_entity.pdbx_description
1 polymer ?
#
loop_
_entity_poly.entity_id
_entity_poly.type
_entity_poly.pdbx_seq_one_letter_code
_entity_poly.pdbx_strand_id
1 'polypeptide(L)'
;MAAIRTDEIRDRIAAYAFPRGGVEVVRASRGYTLYSRRTDGPVARLRPTGDGDKVQVMWWRETTWAAPGDFGPVIMPLDQALQFIATEGFFWINA
;
A
#
# COMPACT_ATOMS: atom_id res chain seq x y z
N MET A 1 -11.73 -13.86 15.33
CA MET A 1 -10.47 -13.14 15.03
C MET A 1 -10.74 -11.67 15.26
N ALA A 2 -9.96 -11.01 16.12
CA ALA A 2 -10.15 -9.58 16.39
C ALA A 2 -9.76 -8.78 15.14
N ALA A 3 -10.62 -7.84 14.71
CA ALA A 3 -10.24 -6.88 13.69
C ALA A 3 -9.02 -6.09 14.20
N ILE A 4 -7.91 -6.16 13.48
CA ILE A 4 -6.75 -5.32 13.78
C ILE A 4 -7.22 -3.86 13.75
N ARG A 5 -6.86 -3.10 14.78
CA ARG A 5 -7.23 -1.68 14.86
C ARG A 5 -6.61 -0.98 13.66
N THR A 6 -7.38 -0.09 13.06
CA THR A 6 -6.93 0.71 11.91
C THR A 6 -5.57 1.35 12.15
N ASP A 7 -5.34 1.88 13.35
CA ASP A 7 -4.08 2.51 13.76
C ASP A 7 -2.89 1.54 13.70
N GLU A 8 -3.08 0.27 14.07
CA GLU A 8 -2.03 -0.75 14.04
C GLU A 8 -1.55 -1.07 12.61
N ILE A 9 -2.46 -1.08 11.62
CA ILE A 9 -2.07 -1.21 10.20
C ILE A 9 -1.23 -0.01 9.78
N ARG A 10 -1.62 1.21 10.18
CA ARG A 10 -0.88 2.42 9.82
C ARG A 10 0.53 2.39 10.40
N ASP A 11 0.65 2.01 11.67
CA ASP A 11 1.93 1.96 12.38
C ASP A 11 2.86 0.91 11.76
N ARG A 12 2.33 -0.26 11.38
CA ARG A 12 3.08 -1.29 10.64
C ARG A 12 3.58 -0.80 9.28
N ILE A 13 2.74 -0.09 8.52
CA ILE A 13 3.17 0.51 7.24
C ILE A 13 4.27 1.55 7.49
N ALA A 14 4.11 2.42 8.49
CA ALA A 14 5.06 3.48 8.80
C ALA A 14 6.41 2.96 9.33
N ALA A 15 6.41 1.82 10.02
CA ALA A 15 7.61 1.15 10.51
C ALA A 15 8.36 0.36 9.42
N TYR A 16 7.73 0.08 8.28
CA TYR A 16 8.35 -0.70 7.21
C TYR A 16 9.44 0.10 6.49
N ALA A 17 10.63 -0.51 6.39
CA ALA A 17 11.78 0.09 5.72
C ALA A 17 11.66 -0.04 4.19
N PHE A 18 10.84 0.83 3.59
CA PHE A 18 10.72 0.89 2.13
C PHE A 18 12.02 1.34 1.45
N PRO A 19 12.29 0.86 0.23
CA PRO A 19 13.43 1.29 -0.55
C PRO A 19 13.29 2.77 -0.99
N ARG A 20 14.32 3.30 -1.64
CA ARG A 20 14.27 4.60 -2.34
C ARG A 20 13.91 5.82 -1.47
N GLY A 21 14.18 5.78 -0.17
CA GLY A 21 13.98 6.93 0.74
C GLY A 21 12.64 6.91 1.50
N GLY A 22 11.86 5.84 1.35
CA GLY A 22 10.67 5.62 2.16
C GLY A 22 9.42 6.27 1.61
N VAL A 23 8.32 6.11 2.35
CA VAL A 23 7.00 6.62 1.98
C VAL A 23 6.39 7.48 3.08
N GLU A 24 5.58 8.45 2.68
CA GLU A 24 4.58 9.08 3.54
C GLU A 24 3.27 8.28 3.48
N VAL A 25 2.66 8.05 4.64
CA VAL A 25 1.40 7.29 4.76
C VAL A 25 0.26 8.26 5.04
N VAL A 26 -0.60 8.46 4.02
CA VAL A 26 -1.79 9.30 4.12
C VAL A 26 -3.02 8.42 4.24
N ARG A 27 -3.77 8.59 5.34
CA ARG A 27 -5.07 7.93 5.48
C ARG A 27 -6.09 8.64 4.58
N ALA A 28 -6.66 7.90 3.65
CA ALA A 28 -7.66 8.42 2.71
C ALA A 28 -8.83 7.45 2.60
N SER A 29 -10.02 7.92 2.97
CA SER A 29 -11.25 7.13 2.95
C SER A 29 -11.09 5.83 3.77
N ARG A 30 -11.40 4.66 3.18
CA ARG A 30 -11.26 3.33 3.81
C ARG A 30 -9.88 2.70 3.60
N GLY A 31 -8.82 3.48 3.35
CA GLY A 31 -7.49 2.94 3.05
C GLY A 31 -6.35 3.91 3.36
N TYR A 32 -5.15 3.50 2.94
CA TYR A 32 -3.89 4.21 3.10
C TYR A 32 -3.25 4.38 1.74
N THR A 33 -2.95 5.62 1.37
CA THR A 33 -2.14 5.91 0.19
C THR A 33 -0.70 6.17 0.64
N LEU A 34 0.22 5.57 -0.10
CA LEU A 34 1.66 5.71 0.09
C LEU A 34 2.17 6.66 -1.00
N TYR A 35 2.83 7.73 -0.57
CA TYR A 35 3.51 8.68 -1.44
C TYR A 35 5.01 8.60 -1.24
N SER A 36 5.80 8.75 -2.30
CA SER A 36 7.25 8.83 -2.18
C SER A 36 7.63 10.07 -1.38
N ARG A 37 8.51 9.92 -0.40
CA ARG A 37 9.06 11.09 0.31
C ARG A 37 10.02 11.93 -0.52
N ARG A 38 10.46 11.41 -1.68
CA ARG A 38 11.43 12.08 -2.54
C ARG A 38 10.78 12.95 -3.60
N THR A 39 9.66 12.50 -4.16
CA THR A 39 9.01 13.14 -5.32
C THR A 39 7.56 13.51 -5.06
N ASP A 40 7.00 13.16 -3.90
CA ASP A 40 5.58 13.23 -3.57
C ASP A 40 4.68 12.41 -4.53
N GLY A 41 5.29 11.57 -5.37
CA GLY A 41 4.58 10.74 -6.35
C GLY A 41 3.87 9.55 -5.72
N PRO A 42 2.77 9.08 -6.32
CA PRO A 42 2.02 7.94 -5.80
C PRO A 42 2.81 6.64 -5.95
N VAL A 43 2.94 5.90 -4.85
CA VAL A 43 3.60 4.58 -4.83
C VAL A 43 2.57 3.47 -4.89
N ALA A 44 1.69 3.39 -3.88
CA ALA A 44 0.67 2.35 -3.80
C ALA A 44 -0.50 2.82 -2.93
N ARG A 45 -1.63 2.13 -3.04
CA ARG A 45 -2.75 2.28 -2.11
C ARG A 45 -3.14 0.94 -1.52
N LEU A 46 -3.27 0.91 -0.20
CA LEU A 46 -3.63 -0.26 0.59
C LEU A 46 -5.01 -0.07 1.20
N ARG A 47 -5.92 -1.02 0.98
CA ARG A 47 -7.27 -0.99 1.55
C ARG A 47 -7.49 -2.20 2.45
N PRO A 48 -7.63 -2.02 3.78
CA PRO A 48 -8.02 -3.12 4.67
C PRO A 48 -9.32 -3.77 4.22
N THR A 49 -9.36 -5.10 4.21
CA THR A 49 -10.56 -5.87 3.82
C THR A 49 -11.53 -6.06 4.97
N GLY A 50 -11.06 -5.90 6.21
CA GLY A 50 -11.78 -6.26 7.43
C GLY A 50 -11.56 -7.72 7.87
N ASP A 51 -10.84 -8.51 7.08
CA ASP A 51 -10.42 -9.88 7.42
C ASP A 51 -8.96 -9.89 7.91
N GLY A 52 -8.79 -9.87 9.24
CA GLY A 52 -7.48 -9.86 9.86
C GLY A 52 -6.63 -8.65 9.45
N ASP A 53 -5.42 -8.90 8.97
CA ASP A 53 -4.49 -7.89 8.47
C ASP A 53 -4.45 -7.81 6.93
N LYS A 54 -5.38 -8.49 6.25
CA LYS A 54 -5.39 -8.53 4.79
C LYS A 54 -5.74 -7.17 4.21
N VAL A 55 -5.02 -6.82 3.17
CA VAL A 55 -5.18 -5.59 2.42
C VAL A 55 -5.31 -5.89 0.94
N GLN A 56 -6.21 -5.16 0.28
CA GLN A 56 -6.18 -5.03 -1.16
C GLN A 56 -5.07 -4.05 -1.55
N VAL A 57 -4.19 -4.48 -2.45
CA VAL A 57 -3.12 -3.66 -3.04
C VAL A 57 -3.61 -3.04 -4.33
N MET A 58 -3.37 -1.74 -4.49
CA MET A 58 -3.71 -0.98 -5.69
C MET A 58 -2.50 -0.17 -6.15
N TRP A 59 -2.33 -0.04 -7.47
CA TRP A 59 -1.29 0.75 -8.11
C TRP A 59 -1.88 1.97 -8.82
N TRP A 60 -1.06 3.00 -9.03
CA TRP A 60 -1.48 4.22 -9.73
C TRP A 60 -1.34 4.05 -11.25
N ARG A 61 -2.47 3.98 -11.94
CA ARG A 61 -2.55 3.91 -13.41
C ARG A 61 -2.91 5.28 -13.97
N GLU A 62 -1.96 6.20 -13.91
CA GLU A 62 -1.99 7.60 -14.41
C GLU A 62 -3.09 8.51 -13.85
N THR A 63 -4.35 8.11 -13.93
CA THR A 63 -5.53 8.87 -13.51
C THR A 63 -6.32 8.19 -12.41
N THR A 64 -6.11 6.89 -12.17
CA THR A 64 -6.90 6.12 -11.20
C THR A 64 -6.09 5.04 -10.47
N TRP A 65 -6.58 4.65 -9.31
CA TRP A 65 -6.09 3.48 -8.57
C TRP A 65 -6.69 2.20 -9.15
N ALA A 66 -5.85 1.27 -9.56
CA ALA A 66 -6.25 0.01 -10.18
C ALA A 66 -5.59 -1.20 -9.51
N ALA A 67 -6.06 -2.41 -9.82
CA ALA A 67 -5.36 -3.62 -9.42
C ALA A 67 -4.01 -3.73 -10.18
N PRO A 68 -2.92 -4.15 -9.52
CA PRO A 68 -1.60 -4.31 -10.15
C PRO A 68 -1.51 -5.41 -11.23
N GLY A 69 -2.50 -6.29 -11.32
CA GLY A 69 -2.48 -7.43 -12.24
C GLY A 69 -3.80 -7.63 -12.96
N ASP A 70 -3.77 -8.48 -13.98
CA ASP A 70 -4.89 -8.71 -14.91
C ASP A 70 -6.04 -9.53 -14.29
N PHE A 71 -5.79 -10.19 -13.16
CA PHE A 71 -6.72 -11.13 -12.51
C PHE A 71 -7.47 -10.54 -11.31
N GLY A 72 -7.92 -9.29 -11.42
CA GLY A 72 -8.76 -8.64 -10.41
C GLY A 72 -8.01 -8.20 -9.14
N PRO A 73 -8.72 -7.96 -8.02
CA PRO A 73 -8.13 -7.44 -6.80
C PRO A 73 -7.00 -8.32 -6.24
N VAL A 74 -5.83 -7.74 -6.06
CA VAL A 74 -4.71 -8.40 -5.38
C VAL A 74 -4.90 -8.20 -3.87
N ILE A 75 -5.26 -9.27 -3.15
CA ILE A 75 -5.47 -9.26 -1.69
C ILE A 75 -4.46 -10.17 -1.03
N MET A 76 -3.73 -9.66 -0.03
CA MET A 76 -2.75 -10.44 0.72
C MET A 76 -2.55 -9.88 2.14
N PRO A 77 -1.93 -10.63 3.07
CA PRO A 77 -1.54 -10.11 4.38
C PRO A 77 -0.67 -8.86 4.26
N LEU A 78 -0.74 -7.97 5.26
CA LEU A 78 -0.06 -6.67 5.21
C LEU A 78 1.44 -6.81 4.95
N ASP A 79 2.14 -7.69 5.66
CA ASP A 79 3.59 -7.83 5.50
C ASP A 79 3.98 -8.30 4.08
N GLN A 80 3.18 -9.20 3.50
CA GLN A 80 3.36 -9.65 2.13
C GLN A 80 3.10 -8.50 1.13
N ALA A 81 2.09 -7.67 1.39
CA ALA A 81 1.81 -6.49 0.57
C ALA A 81 2.95 -5.48 0.60
N LEU A 82 3.52 -5.23 1.78
CA LEU A 82 4.65 -4.32 1.95
C LEU A 82 5.89 -4.82 1.20
N GLN A 83 6.18 -6.12 1.31
CA GLN A 83 7.28 -6.75 0.55
C GLN A 83 7.04 -6.71 -0.96
N PHE A 84 5.83 -6.99 -1.42
CA PHE A 84 5.46 -6.91 -2.83
C PHE A 84 5.66 -5.51 -3.39
N ILE A 85 5.19 -4.47 -2.68
CA ILE A 85 5.39 -3.07 -3.06
C ILE A 85 6.87 -2.69 -3.06
N ALA A 86 7.65 -3.14 -2.08
CA ALA A 86 9.07 -2.86 -2.01
C ALA A 86 9.88 -3.49 -3.16
N THR A 87 9.46 -4.67 -3.61
CA THR A 87 10.20 -5.48 -4.59
C THR A 87 9.87 -5.05 -6.02
N GLU A 88 8.59 -4.81 -6.31
CA GLU A 88 8.14 -4.57 -7.67
C GLU A 88 8.37 -3.12 -8.13
N GLY A 89 9.17 -2.96 -9.19
CA GLY A 89 9.58 -1.64 -9.67
C GLY A 89 8.45 -0.76 -10.19
N PHE A 90 7.34 -1.34 -10.68
CA PHE A 90 6.26 -0.57 -11.29
C PHE A 90 5.51 0.33 -10.29
N PHE A 91 5.52 0.01 -8.99
CA PHE A 91 5.00 0.89 -7.95
C PHE A 91 5.83 2.17 -7.78
N TRP A 92 7.07 2.17 -8.25
CA TRP A 92 8.03 3.26 -8.02
C TRP A 92 8.29 4.12 -9.27
N ILE A 93 7.50 3.97 -10.34
CA ILE A 93 7.69 4.71 -11.60
C ILE A 93 7.58 6.23 -11.40
N ASN A 94 6.70 6.67 -10.49
CA ASN A 94 6.49 8.08 -10.19
C ASN A 94 7.20 8.55 -8.90
N ALA A 95 7.96 7.65 -8.25
CA ALA A 95 8.50 7.83 -6.91
C ALA A 95 9.90 8.48 -6.87
#